data_AF-M5UAL4-F1
#
_entry.id   AF-M5UAL4-F1
#
_cell.length_a   1.000
_cell.length_b   1.000
_cell.length_c   1.000
_cell.angle_alpha   90.00
_cell.angle_beta   90.00
_cell.angle_gamma   90.00
#
_symmetry.space_group_name_H-M   'P 1'
#
loop_
_entity.id
_entity.type
_entity.pdbx_description
1 polymer ?
#
loop_
_entity_poly.entity_id
_entity_poly.type
_entity_poly.pdbx_seq_one_letter_code
_entity_poly.pdbx_strand_id
1 'polypeptide(L)'
;MAFSLLLLTAFSFTYITLHSMFVVSIPDQDTLVTTGYTPLPQILEYVELSPNHLSAKDLLEKFHEAESIWTLGSLTVIRLSLLCSWLFGWVAFTLAVGVFIISQWKKTKT
;
A
#
# COMPACT_ATOMS: atom_id res chain seq x y z
N MET A 1 21.69 12.54 -9.43
CA MET A 1 20.85 11.72 -10.33
C MET A 1 20.73 10.29 -9.82
N ALA A 2 21.83 9.55 -9.61
CA ALA A 2 21.78 8.17 -9.10
C ALA A 2 21.05 8.03 -7.74
N PHE A 3 21.31 8.91 -6.78
CA PHE A 3 20.65 8.89 -5.47
C PHE A 3 19.12 9.10 -5.56
N SER A 4 18.66 10.06 -6.37
CA SER A 4 17.23 10.31 -6.58
C SER A 4 16.51 9.13 -7.24
N LEU A 5 17.18 8.47 -8.19
CA LEU A 5 16.66 7.25 -8.83
C LEU A 5 16.58 6.10 -7.83
N LEU A 6 17.60 5.90 -6.99
CA LEU A 6 17.59 4.88 -5.94
C LEU A 6 16.43 5.10 -4.95
N LEU A 7 16.22 6.34 -4.50
CA LEU A 7 15.09 6.68 -3.64
C LEU A 7 13.75 6.40 -4.34
N LEU A 8 13.59 6.81 -5.59
CA LEU A 8 12.37 6.55 -6.36
C LEU A 8 12.09 5.06 -6.48
N THR A 9 13.11 4.25 -6.79
CA THR A 9 12.95 2.79 -6.89
C THR A 9 12.61 2.17 -5.55
N ALA A 10 13.23 2.61 -4.46
CA ALA A 10 12.97 2.09 -3.12
C ALA A 10 11.52 2.40 -2.68
N PHE A 11 11.06 3.64 -2.83
CA PHE A 11 9.69 4.02 -2.46
C PHE A 11 8.63 3.36 -3.35
N SER A 12 8.90 3.23 -4.64
CA SER A 12 7.99 2.53 -5.56
C SER A 12 7.90 1.04 -5.20
N PHE A 13 9.03 0.41 -4.88
CA PHE A 13 9.05 -0.99 -4.46
C PHE A 13 8.30 -1.20 -3.14
N THR A 14 8.50 -0.33 -2.15
CA THR A 14 7.76 -0.37 -0.88
C THR A 14 6.26 -0.20 -1.10
N TYR A 15 5.85 0.77 -1.94
CA TYR A 15 4.44 0.99 -2.27
C TYR A 15 3.82 -0.24 -2.93
N ILE A 16 4.47 -0.80 -3.96
CA ILE A 16 3.99 -2.00 -4.66
C ILE A 16 3.87 -3.19 -3.69
N THR A 17 4.87 -3.36 -2.82
CA THR A 17 4.87 -4.44 -1.82
C THR A 17 3.69 -4.28 -0.86
N LEU A 18 3.54 -3.10 -0.25
CA LEU A 18 2.41 -2.81 0.65
C LEU A 18 1.06 -2.98 -0.06
N HIS A 19 0.94 -2.49 -1.29
CA HIS A 19 -0.27 -2.61 -2.08
C HIS A 19 -0.57 -4.10 -2.37
N SER A 20 0.41 -4.90 -2.75
CA SER A 20 0.20 -6.32 -3.05
C SER A 20 -0.20 -7.14 -1.83
N MET A 21 0.29 -6.78 -0.64
CA MET A 21 0.04 -7.52 0.60
C MET A 21 -1.28 -7.12 1.25
N PHE A 22 -1.65 -5.85 1.16
CA PHE A 22 -2.76 -5.29 1.92
C PHE A 22 -3.90 -4.73 1.06
N VAL A 23 -3.84 -4.78 -0.26
CA VAL A 23 -4.96 -4.37 -1.12
C VAL A 23 -5.47 -5.59 -1.85
N VAL A 24 -6.74 -5.93 -1.58
CA VAL A 24 -7.40 -7.09 -2.17
C VAL A 24 -8.55 -6.60 -3.05
N SER A 25 -8.68 -7.19 -4.25
CA SER A 25 -9.82 -6.97 -5.13
C SER A 25 -10.97 -7.90 -4.76
N ILE A 26 -12.15 -7.34 -4.53
CA ILE A 26 -13.38 -8.12 -4.34
C ILE A 26 -14.06 -8.28 -5.71
N PRO A 27 -14.13 -9.51 -6.27
CA PRO A 27 -14.59 -9.73 -7.64
C PRO A 27 -16.02 -9.21 -7.89
N ASP A 28 -16.88 -9.34 -6.88
CA ASP A 28 -18.31 -8.99 -7.01
C ASP A 28 -18.60 -7.50 -6.90
N GLN A 29 -17.66 -6.70 -6.39
CA GLN A 29 -17.89 -5.27 -6.16
C GLN A 29 -17.03 -4.37 -7.05
N ASP A 30 -16.08 -4.93 -7.81
CA ASP A 30 -15.07 -4.19 -8.58
C ASP A 30 -14.35 -3.11 -7.74
N THR A 31 -14.30 -3.32 -6.42
CA THR A 31 -13.67 -2.42 -5.45
C THR A 31 -12.36 -3.01 -4.93
N LEU A 32 -11.39 -2.13 -4.75
CA LEU A 32 -10.15 -2.43 -4.06
C LEU A 32 -10.31 -2.06 -2.60
N VAL A 33 -10.14 -3.05 -1.72
CA VAL A 33 -10.27 -2.86 -0.27
C VAL A 33 -8.92 -3.05 0.40
N THR A 34 -8.56 -2.07 1.23
CA THR A 34 -7.36 -2.15 2.07
C THR A 34 -7.64 -2.99 3.31
N THR A 35 -6.81 -4.01 3.56
CA THR A 35 -6.85 -4.88 4.72
C THR A 35 -5.92 -4.38 5.82
N GLY A 36 -6.19 -4.82 7.06
CA GLY A 36 -5.33 -4.56 8.21
C GLY A 36 -4.44 -5.76 8.53
N TYR A 37 -3.47 -5.56 9.43
CA TYR A 37 -2.62 -6.64 9.95
C TYR A 37 -3.11 -7.20 11.31
N THR A 38 -4.05 -6.54 11.98
CA THR A 38 -4.57 -6.97 13.28
C THR A 38 -6.08 -7.22 13.20
N PRO A 39 -6.53 -8.49 13.23
CA PRO A 39 -7.95 -8.81 13.26
C PRO A 39 -8.59 -8.41 14.61
N LEU A 40 -9.91 -8.24 14.62
CA LEU A 40 -10.68 -8.09 15.86
C LEU A 40 -10.73 -9.41 16.64
N PRO A 41 -10.86 -9.39 17.98
CA PRO A 41 -10.88 -10.60 18.81
C PRO A 41 -11.92 -11.64 18.38
N GLN A 42 -13.14 -11.18 18.05
CA GLN A 42 -14.24 -12.04 17.56
C GLN A 42 -13.92 -12.74 16.23
N ILE A 43 -13.10 -12.12 15.40
CA ILE A 43 -12.67 -12.69 14.11
C ILE A 43 -11.52 -13.65 14.33
N LEU A 44 -10.62 -13.35 15.27
CA LEU A 44 -9.55 -14.24 15.67
C LEU A 44 -10.13 -15.58 16.18
N GLU A 45 -11.09 -15.52 17.10
CA GLU A 45 -11.82 -16.72 17.57
C GLU A 45 -12.50 -17.47 16.42
N TYR A 46 -13.12 -16.74 15.48
CA TYR A 46 -13.74 -17.35 14.30
C TYR A 46 -12.74 -18.07 13.37
N VAL A 47 -11.55 -17.50 13.19
CA VAL A 47 -10.48 -18.08 12.38
C VAL A 47 -9.88 -19.30 13.06
N GLU A 48 -9.66 -19.25 14.39
CA GLU A 48 -9.13 -20.37 15.18
C GLU A 48 -10.10 -21.58 15.21
N LEU A 49 -11.41 -21.30 15.26
CA LEU A 49 -12.45 -22.34 15.23
C LEU A 49 -12.74 -22.87 13.82
N SER A 50 -12.24 -22.19 12.77
CA SER A 50 -12.47 -22.61 11.39
C SER A 50 -11.45 -23.68 10.97
N PRO A 51 -11.90 -24.85 10.48
CA PRO A 51 -10.99 -25.92 10.07
C PRO A 51 -10.13 -25.58 8.84
N ASN A 52 -10.55 -24.56 8.08
CA ASN A 52 -9.83 -24.05 6.92
C ASN A 52 -9.18 -22.71 7.28
N HIS A 53 -7.91 -22.54 6.90
CA HIS A 53 -7.24 -21.23 6.96
C HIS A 53 -7.99 -20.27 6.03
N LEU A 54 -8.77 -19.36 6.62
CA LEU A 54 -9.50 -18.33 5.89
C LEU A 54 -8.52 -17.26 5.39
N SER A 55 -8.57 -16.97 4.09
CA SER A 55 -7.84 -15.86 3.51
C SER A 55 -8.51 -14.53 3.88
N ALA A 56 -7.75 -13.43 3.83
CA ALA A 56 -8.29 -12.08 3.99
C ALA A 56 -9.40 -11.78 2.96
N LYS A 57 -9.32 -12.39 1.77
CA LYS A 57 -10.37 -12.31 0.76
C LYS A 57 -11.66 -12.98 1.22
N ASP A 58 -11.57 -14.18 1.79
CA ASP A 58 -12.74 -14.93 2.26
C ASP A 58 -13.43 -14.21 3.43
N LEU A 59 -12.63 -13.60 4.32
CA LEU A 59 -13.14 -12.75 5.39
C LEU A 59 -13.86 -11.52 4.84
N LEU A 60 -13.30 -10.85 3.82
CA LEU A 60 -13.94 -9.71 3.16
C LEU A 60 -15.22 -10.09 2.42
N GLU A 61 -15.25 -11.24 1.75
CA GLU A 61 -16.44 -11.74 1.08
C GLU A 61 -17.57 -12.06 2.08
N LYS A 62 -17.21 -12.54 3.27
CA LYS A 62 -18.17 -12.84 4.32
C LYS A 62 -18.68 -11.60 5.06
N PHE A 63 -17.77 -10.73 5.50
CA PHE A 63 -18.10 -9.63 6.40
C PHE A 63 -18.27 -8.28 5.68
N HIS A 64 -17.92 -8.19 4.39
CA HIS A 64 -18.05 -7.04 3.48
C HIS A 64 -17.28 -5.76 3.88
N GLU A 65 -17.16 -5.48 5.17
CA GLU A 65 -16.53 -4.28 5.71
C GLU A 65 -15.19 -4.62 6.37
N ALA A 66 -14.11 -3.98 5.90
CA ALA A 66 -12.79 -4.16 6.49
C ALA A 66 -12.75 -3.79 8.00
N GLU A 67 -13.55 -2.81 8.41
CA GLU A 67 -13.62 -2.33 9.80
C GLU A 67 -14.29 -3.34 10.75
N SER A 68 -15.06 -4.27 10.21
CA SER A 68 -15.66 -5.38 10.98
C SER A 68 -14.72 -6.58 11.15
N ILE A 69 -13.64 -6.61 10.35
CA ILE A 69 -12.65 -7.70 10.32
C ILE A 69 -11.39 -7.30 11.10
N TRP A 70 -10.88 -6.10 10.82
CA TRP A 70 -9.63 -5.58 11.36
C TRP A 70 -9.83 -4.39 12.27
N THR A 71 -8.90 -4.22 13.20
CA THR A 71 -8.90 -3.05 14.09
C THR A 71 -8.68 -1.77 13.27
N LEU A 72 -9.41 -0.71 13.64
CA LEU A 72 -9.28 0.62 13.03
C LEU A 72 -7.83 1.13 13.06
N GLY A 73 -7.09 0.85 14.14
CA GLY A 73 -5.68 1.21 14.25
C GLY A 73 -4.84 0.56 13.16
N SER A 74 -4.99 -0.75 12.94
CA SER A 74 -4.22 -1.47 11.92
C SER A 74 -4.55 -1.00 10.50
N LEU A 75 -5.83 -0.75 10.20
CA LEU A 75 -6.27 -0.21 8.92
C LEU A 75 -5.71 1.19 8.68
N THR A 76 -5.77 2.05 9.71
CA THR A 76 -5.27 3.43 9.63
C THR A 76 -3.77 3.44 9.36
N VAL A 77 -2.99 2.62 10.05
CA VAL A 77 -1.54 2.52 9.85
C VAL A 77 -1.22 2.13 8.41
N ILE A 78 -1.86 1.09 7.87
CA ILE A 78 -1.61 0.64 6.49
C ILE A 78 -2.03 1.69 5.46
N ARG A 79 -3.22 2.28 5.60
CA ARG A 79 -3.70 3.36 4.72
C ARG A 79 -2.74 4.55 4.74
N LEU A 80 -2.27 4.94 5.92
CA LEU A 80 -1.32 6.04 6.08
C LEU A 80 0.05 5.68 5.48
N SER A 81 0.54 4.44 5.69
CA SER A 81 1.78 3.97 5.08
C SER A 81 1.71 3.97 3.56
N LEU A 82 0.62 3.49 2.95
CA LEU A 82 0.40 3.55 1.51
C LEU A 82 0.41 4.99 0.99
N LEU A 83 -0.31 5.90 1.67
CA LEU A 83 -0.37 7.31 1.32
C LEU A 83 1.02 7.97 1.44
N CYS A 84 1.73 7.73 2.53
CA CYS A 84 3.08 8.24 2.74
C CYS A 84 4.06 7.72 1.68
N SER A 85 4.07 6.42 1.40
CA SER A 85 4.93 5.83 0.37
C SER A 85 4.63 6.42 -1.01
N TRP A 86 3.36 6.64 -1.34
CA TRP A 86 2.96 7.30 -2.58
C TRP A 86 3.47 8.75 -2.67
N LEU A 87 3.24 9.55 -1.62
CA LEU A 87 3.67 10.94 -1.56
C LEU A 87 5.20 11.07 -1.62
N PHE A 88 5.95 10.22 -0.90
CA PHE A 88 7.41 10.20 -0.98
C PHE A 88 7.91 9.78 -2.37
N GLY A 89 7.23 8.82 -3.01
CA GLY A 89 7.50 8.46 -4.41
C GLY A 89 7.34 9.66 -5.35
N TRP A 90 6.26 10.43 -5.19
CA TRP A 90 6.01 11.66 -5.96
C TRP A 90 7.07 12.74 -5.73
N VAL A 91 7.47 12.97 -4.48
CA VAL A 91 8.54 13.92 -4.15
C VAL A 91 9.88 13.47 -4.77
N ALA A 92 10.22 12.19 -4.66
CA ALA A 92 11.43 11.66 -5.29
C ALA A 92 11.40 11.81 -6.82
N PHE A 93 10.24 11.57 -7.44
CA PHE A 93 10.05 11.72 -8.89
C PHE A 93 10.23 13.18 -9.34
N THR A 94 9.57 14.13 -8.68
CA THR A 94 9.69 15.56 -9.02
C THR A 94 11.10 16.08 -8.85
N LEU A 95 11.81 15.65 -7.80
CA LEU A 95 13.24 15.96 -7.62
C LEU A 95 14.11 15.37 -8.74
N ALA A 96 13.87 14.12 -9.13
CA ALA A 96 14.62 13.49 -10.21
C ALA A 96 14.43 14.23 -11.55
N VAL A 97 13.19 14.61 -11.88
CA VAL A 97 12.86 15.39 -13.06
C VAL A 97 13.48 16.80 -12.99
N GLY A 98 13.37 17.49 -11.85
CA GLY A 98 13.96 18.81 -11.67
C GLY A 98 15.48 18.81 -11.85
N VAL A 99 16.18 17.86 -11.24
CA VAL A 99 17.64 17.69 -11.41
C VAL A 99 18.00 17.39 -12.86
N PHE A 100 17.20 16.57 -13.55
CA PHE A 100 17.41 16.28 -14.97
C PHE A 100 17.28 17.52 -15.84
N ILE A 101 16.21 18.31 -15.68
CA ILE A 101 15.97 19.55 -16.43
C ILE A 101 17.13 20.53 -16.23
N ILE A 102 17.56 20.76 -14.99
CA ILE A 102 18.68 21.66 -14.67
C ILE A 102 19.98 21.17 -15.34
N SER A 103 20.21 19.85 -15.33
CA SER A 103 21.40 19.26 -15.97
C SER A 103 21.41 19.45 -17.49
N GLN A 104 20.26 19.25 -18.16
CA GLN A 104 20.14 19.46 -19.61
C GLN A 104 20.27 20.94 -19.98
N TRP A 105 19.69 21.83 -19.18
CA TRP A 105 19.79 23.27 -19.41
C TRP A 105 21.23 23.79 -19.31
N LYS A 106 21.99 23.29 -18.33
CA LYS A 106 23.42 23.62 -18.20
C LYS A 106 24.23 23.16 -19.41
N LYS A 107 24.00 21.93 -19.89
CA LYS A 107 24.68 21.40 -21.09
C LYS A 107 24.36 22.19 -22.37
N THR A 108 23.16 22.72 -22.49
CA THR A 108 22.74 23.47 -23.70
C THR A 108 23.38 24.88 -23.76
N LYS A 109 23.79 25.44 -22.63
CA LYS A 109 24.41 26.76 -22.52
C LYS A 109 25.94 26.76 -22.61
N THR A 110 26.57 25.59 -22.66
CA THR A 110 28.03 25.43 -22.75
C THR A 110 28.39 24.95 -24.14
#